data_AF-A0A3N1ST38-F1
#
_entry.id   AF-A0A3N1ST38-F1
#
_cell.length_a   1.000
_cell.length_b   1.000
_cell.length_c   1.000
_cell.angle_alpha   90.00
_cell.angle_beta   90.00
_cell.angle_gamma   90.00
#
_symmetry.space_group_name_H-M   'P 1'
#
loop_
_entity.id
_entity.type
_entity.pdbx_description
1 polymer ?
#
loop_
_entity_poly.entity_id
_entity_poly.type
_entity_poly.pdbx_seq_one_letter_code
_entity_poly.pdbx_strand_id
1 'polypeptide(L)'
;MNRREVAAVLTYVGRIDPRLIRTDEGEARSQLDNWHELLGSVPMATGQGWDVRDIVRKCVIASRYPILAADVAREWTAHYRDRLRRHTDPTPMADPDNPAAWRAELVATRKAVVTGRIAPSPHREVTSGEPSPRLQDMLDTVGAYVPPTVRAELAPFRPARAAREAAIAAGGPDLFSVPCERCRAAVGEPCRERSGGGVRDRSTKPRIEPHPGRVEGALAAQAQAVPA
;
A
#
# COMPACT_ATOMS: atom_id res chain seq x y z
N MET A 1 -8.24 -28.91 10.19
CA MET A 1 -7.49 -30.11 10.60
C MET A 1 -8.47 -31.25 10.70
N ASN A 2 -8.08 -32.45 10.31
CA ASN A 2 -8.90 -33.63 10.53
C ASN A 2 -8.81 -34.09 11.99
N ARG A 3 -9.73 -34.97 12.40
CA ARG A 3 -9.80 -35.49 13.78
C ARG A 3 -8.50 -36.13 14.27
N ARG A 4 -7.76 -36.84 13.40
CA ARG A 4 -6.48 -37.48 13.77
C ARG A 4 -5.40 -36.45 14.05
N GLU A 5 -5.32 -35.39 13.24
CA GLU A 5 -4.41 -34.27 13.46
C GLU A 5 -4.72 -33.55 14.78
N VAL A 6 -6.00 -33.33 15.08
CA VAL A 6 -6.41 -32.71 16.36
C VAL A 6 -6.04 -33.59 17.55
N ALA A 7 -6.24 -34.90 17.46
CA ALA A 7 -5.79 -35.83 18.50
C ALA A 7 -4.27 -35.73 18.72
N ALA A 8 -3.48 -35.69 17.64
CA ALA A 8 -2.03 -35.51 17.74
C ALA A 8 -1.62 -34.17 18.37
N VAL A 9 -2.35 -33.09 18.08
CA VAL A 9 -2.15 -31.79 18.73
C VAL A 9 -2.46 -31.88 20.23
N LEU A 10 -3.58 -32.49 20.62
CA LEU A 10 -3.94 -32.67 22.04
C LEU A 10 -2.90 -33.51 22.79
N THR A 11 -2.37 -34.58 22.18
CA THR A 11 -1.26 -35.35 22.75
C THR A 11 0.00 -34.49 22.92
N TYR A 12 0.35 -33.69 21.93
CA TYR A 12 1.51 -32.78 22.01
C TYR A 12 1.33 -31.71 23.08
N VAL A 13 0.13 -31.12 23.17
CA VAL A 13 -0.24 -30.13 24.18
C VAL A 13 -0.16 -30.75 25.57
N GLY A 14 -0.73 -31.93 25.80
CA GLY A 14 -0.68 -32.61 27.10
C GLY A 14 0.73 -32.95 27.56
N ARG A 15 1.67 -33.19 26.62
CA ARG A 15 3.09 -33.38 26.94
C ARG A 15 3.78 -32.11 27.45
N ILE A 16 3.38 -30.94 26.97
CA ILE A 16 3.98 -29.65 27.34
C ILE A 16 3.24 -29.02 28.52
N ASP A 17 1.93 -29.20 28.59
CA ASP A 17 1.06 -28.73 29.65
C ASP A 17 0.20 -29.90 30.19
N PRO A 18 0.68 -30.61 31.23
CA PRO A 18 -0.01 -31.76 31.81
C PRO A 18 -1.42 -31.47 32.33
N ARG A 19 -1.79 -30.20 32.57
CA ARG A 19 -3.13 -29.79 33.04
C ARG A 19 -4.24 -30.09 32.02
N LEU A 20 -3.86 -30.29 30.76
CA LEU A 20 -4.78 -30.59 29.67
C LEU A 20 -4.95 -32.08 29.39
N ILE A 21 -4.23 -32.95 30.12
CA ILE A 21 -4.42 -34.40 30.06
C ILE A 21 -5.79 -34.73 30.65
N ARG A 22 -6.53 -35.62 29.97
CA ARG A 22 -7.79 -36.19 30.43
C ARG A 22 -7.60 -37.69 30.59
N THR A 23 -7.90 -38.19 31.79
CA THR A 23 -7.79 -39.61 32.13
C THR A 23 -9.09 -40.37 31.91
N ASP A 24 -10.22 -39.66 31.93
CA ASP A 24 -11.52 -40.21 31.57
C ASP A 24 -11.70 -40.21 30.05
N GLU A 25 -12.19 -41.33 29.51
CA GLU A 25 -12.36 -41.53 28.07
C GLU A 25 -13.47 -40.63 27.48
N GLY A 26 -14.55 -40.39 28.24
CA GLY A 26 -15.64 -39.52 27.85
C GLY A 26 -15.22 -38.06 27.77
N GLU A 27 -14.45 -37.60 28.76
CA GLU A 27 -13.85 -36.26 28.76
C GLU A 27 -12.84 -36.07 27.61
N ALA A 28 -11.97 -37.06 27.37
CA ALA A 28 -11.02 -37.02 26.27
C ALA A 28 -11.72 -36.96 24.90
N ARG A 29 -12.80 -37.74 24.73
CA ARG A 29 -13.62 -37.72 23.50
C ARG A 29 -14.28 -36.36 23.30
N SER A 30 -14.87 -35.80 24.35
CA SER A 30 -15.51 -34.48 24.32
C SER A 30 -14.51 -33.36 24.03
N GLN A 31 -13.30 -33.43 24.59
CA GLN A 31 -12.23 -32.49 24.31
C GLN A 31 -11.80 -32.55 22.84
N LEU A 32 -11.65 -33.77 22.29
CA LEU A 32 -11.34 -33.98 20.88
C LEU A 32 -12.43 -33.42 19.96
N ASP A 33 -13.71 -33.66 20.28
CA ASP A 33 -14.85 -33.13 19.53
C ASP A 33 -14.84 -31.60 19.51
N ASN A 34 -14.69 -30.97 20.67
CA ASN A 34 -14.67 -29.51 20.81
C ASN A 34 -13.50 -28.88 20.04
N TRP A 35 -12.31 -29.47 20.12
CA TRP A 35 -11.15 -28.97 19.37
C TRP A 35 -11.30 -29.20 17.86
N HIS A 36 -11.89 -30.32 17.45
CA HIS A 36 -12.12 -30.61 16.03
C HIS A 36 -13.13 -29.65 15.41
N GLU A 37 -14.20 -29.33 16.13
CA GLU A 37 -15.20 -28.36 15.68
C GLU A 37 -14.56 -26.98 15.44
N LEU A 38 -13.78 -26.50 16.40
CA LEU A 38 -13.15 -25.17 16.31
C LEU A 38 -11.99 -25.11 15.31
N LEU A 39 -11.28 -26.22 15.09
CA LEU A 39 -10.06 -26.25 14.27
C LEU A 39 -10.26 -26.93 12.92
N GLY A 40 -11.50 -27.26 12.53
CA GLY A 40 -11.81 -27.92 11.27
C GLY A 40 -11.22 -27.22 10.03
N SER A 41 -11.22 -25.88 10.04
CA SER A 41 -10.69 -25.04 8.95
C SER A 41 -9.20 -24.65 9.11
N VAL A 42 -8.57 -24.98 10.23
CA VAL A 42 -7.17 -24.63 10.52
C VAL A 42 -6.26 -25.75 10.01
N PRO A 43 -5.26 -25.52 9.15
CA PRO A 43 -4.32 -26.55 8.73
C PRO A 43 -3.34 -26.91 9.86
N MET A 44 -2.82 -28.15 9.87
CA MET A 44 -1.80 -28.57 10.85
C MET A 44 -0.49 -27.82 10.64
N ALA A 45 -0.05 -27.73 9.38
CA ALA A 45 1.07 -26.93 8.95
C ALA A 45 0.82 -26.45 7.52
N THR A 46 1.50 -25.38 7.12
CA THR A 46 1.58 -24.95 5.71
C THR A 46 3.05 -24.75 5.34
N GLY A 47 3.39 -24.90 4.06
CA GLY A 47 4.73 -24.57 3.55
C GLY A 47 5.04 -23.06 3.55
N GLN A 48 4.26 -22.26 4.28
CA GLN A 48 4.25 -20.79 4.24
C GLN A 48 4.34 -20.19 5.65
N GLY A 49 5.09 -20.84 6.55
CA GLY A 49 5.41 -20.32 7.88
C GLY A 49 4.29 -20.47 8.91
N TRP A 50 3.40 -21.47 8.73
CA TRP A 50 2.40 -21.86 9.73
C TRP A 50 2.67 -23.28 10.20
N ASP A 51 2.82 -23.48 11.50
CA ASP A 51 2.83 -24.79 12.16
C ASP A 51 2.11 -24.68 13.50
N VAL A 52 1.09 -25.51 13.72
CA VAL A 52 0.32 -25.53 14.96
C VAL A 52 1.19 -25.82 16.19
N ARG A 53 2.26 -26.62 16.06
CA ARG A 53 3.16 -26.96 17.19
C ARG A 53 3.92 -25.74 17.69
N ASP A 54 4.31 -24.86 16.78
CA ASP A 54 5.01 -23.61 17.12
C ASP A 54 4.05 -22.63 17.78
N ILE A 55 2.81 -22.56 17.28
CA ILE A 55 1.75 -21.74 17.88
C ILE A 55 1.39 -22.24 19.28
N VAL A 56 1.22 -23.55 19.47
CA VAL A 56 0.97 -24.15 20.78
C VAL A 56 2.10 -23.77 21.75
N ARG A 57 3.36 -23.92 21.32
CA ARG A 57 4.52 -23.55 22.14
C ARG A 57 4.49 -22.06 22.51
N LYS A 58 4.23 -21.19 21.54
CA LYS A 58 4.09 -19.74 21.73
C LYS A 58 3.01 -19.42 22.77
N CYS A 59 1.83 -20.01 22.65
CA CYS A 59 0.71 -19.77 23.56
C CYS A 59 1.00 -20.25 24.99
N VAL A 60 1.59 -21.43 25.15
CA VAL A 60 1.94 -21.98 26.47
C VAL A 60 3.03 -21.16 27.16
N ILE A 61 4.01 -20.63 26.42
CA ILE A 61 5.03 -19.74 26.99
C ILE A 61 4.43 -18.38 27.36
N ALA A 62 3.54 -17.84 26.52
CA ALA A 62 3.00 -16.50 26.70
C ALA A 62 1.95 -16.39 27.81
N SER A 63 1.31 -17.49 28.21
CA SER A 63 0.19 -17.48 29.15
C SER A 63 0.36 -18.54 30.24
N ARG A 64 0.05 -18.15 31.48
CA ARG A 64 -0.04 -19.11 32.60
C ARG A 64 -1.32 -19.97 32.52
N TYR A 65 -2.32 -19.55 31.75
CA TYR A 65 -3.58 -20.30 31.61
C TYR A 65 -3.45 -21.44 30.59
N PRO A 66 -4.20 -22.56 30.76
CA PRO A 66 -4.21 -23.63 29.78
C PRO A 66 -4.65 -23.13 28.40
N ILE A 67 -3.96 -23.59 27.35
CA ILE A 67 -4.30 -23.25 25.97
C ILE A 67 -5.68 -23.81 25.59
N LEU A 68 -6.44 -23.00 24.86
CA LEU A 68 -7.73 -23.38 24.29
C LEU A 68 -7.61 -23.51 22.77
N ALA A 69 -8.51 -24.30 22.15
CA ALA A 69 -8.62 -24.37 20.69
C ALA A 69 -8.83 -22.98 20.06
N ALA A 70 -9.57 -22.10 20.74
CA ALA A 70 -9.80 -20.73 20.31
C ALA A 70 -8.50 -19.90 20.18
N ASP A 71 -7.47 -20.18 20.99
CA ASP A 71 -6.19 -19.47 20.90
C ASP A 71 -5.47 -19.81 19.59
N VAL A 72 -5.45 -21.10 19.22
CA VAL A 72 -4.89 -21.57 17.95
C VAL A 72 -5.69 -21.00 16.76
N ALA A 73 -7.02 -21.02 16.84
CA ALA A 73 -7.88 -20.46 15.80
C ALA A 73 -7.67 -18.95 15.61
N ARG A 74 -7.45 -18.20 16.70
CA ARG A 74 -7.15 -16.76 16.66
C ARG A 74 -5.80 -16.48 16.01
N GLU A 75 -4.78 -17.28 16.33
CA GLU A 75 -3.46 -17.15 15.71
C GLU A 75 -3.50 -17.52 14.22
N TRP A 76 -4.26 -18.54 13.84
CA TRP A 76 -4.53 -18.85 12.43
C TRP A 76 -5.21 -17.66 11.75
N THR A 77 -6.14 -17.04 12.47
CA THR A 77 -6.86 -15.88 11.97
C THR A 77 -5.94 -14.69 11.70
N ALA A 78 -5.04 -14.41 12.63
CA ALA A 78 -4.03 -13.37 12.46
C ALA A 78 -3.07 -13.70 11.30
N HIS A 79 -2.61 -14.95 11.21
CA HIS A 79 -1.72 -15.41 10.15
C HIS A 79 -2.35 -15.26 8.76
N TYR A 80 -3.61 -15.70 8.55
CA TYR A 80 -4.26 -15.55 7.24
C TYR A 80 -4.49 -14.08 6.88
N ARG A 81 -4.86 -13.22 7.86
CA ARG A 81 -5.12 -11.80 7.62
C ARG A 81 -3.86 -11.08 7.18
N ASP A 82 -2.76 -11.36 7.85
CA ASP A 82 -1.46 -10.80 7.49
C ASP A 82 -1.04 -11.23 6.08
N ARG A 83 -1.28 -12.49 5.71
CA ARG A 83 -0.98 -12.98 4.36
C ARG A 83 -1.83 -12.33 3.27
N LEU A 84 -3.14 -12.19 3.50
CA LEU A 84 -4.01 -11.46 2.59
C LEU A 84 -3.59 -9.98 2.49
N ARG A 85 -3.18 -9.36 3.59
CA ARG A 85 -2.69 -7.97 3.58
C ARG A 85 -1.43 -7.80 2.73
N ARG A 86 -0.57 -8.82 2.67
CA ARG A 86 0.65 -8.82 1.84
C ARG A 86 0.39 -9.18 0.38
N HIS A 87 -0.76 -9.76 0.06
CA HIS A 87 -1.11 -10.18 -1.28
C HIS A 87 -1.72 -9.05 -2.10
N THR A 88 -1.24 -8.88 -3.32
CA THR A 88 -1.91 -8.13 -4.37
C THR A 88 -2.52 -9.10 -5.36
N ASP A 89 -3.79 -8.93 -5.70
CA ASP A 89 -4.45 -9.81 -6.67
C ASP A 89 -3.81 -9.62 -8.05
N PRO A 90 -3.45 -10.71 -8.74
CA PRO A 90 -2.99 -10.63 -10.12
C PRO A 90 -4.16 -10.26 -11.04
N THR A 91 -3.84 -9.76 -12.23
CA THR A 91 -4.83 -9.68 -13.32
C THR A 91 -5.27 -11.11 -13.68
N PRO A 92 -6.56 -11.45 -13.56
CA PRO A 92 -7.09 -12.74 -13.99
C PRO A 92 -6.82 -13.02 -15.47
N MET A 93 -6.67 -14.31 -15.81
CA MET A 93 -6.61 -14.76 -17.19
C MET A 93 -8.00 -14.81 -17.86
N ALA A 94 -9.07 -14.86 -17.06
CA ALA A 94 -10.43 -14.79 -17.55
C ALA A 94 -10.69 -13.52 -18.37
N ASP A 95 -11.61 -13.63 -19.34
CA ASP A 95 -12.08 -12.51 -20.14
C ASP A 95 -12.66 -11.38 -19.24
N PRO A 96 -12.18 -10.13 -19.35
CA PRO A 96 -12.73 -8.98 -18.63
C PRO A 96 -14.23 -8.78 -18.85
N ASP A 97 -14.74 -9.16 -20.03
CA ASP A 97 -16.15 -9.04 -20.41
C ASP A 97 -17.00 -10.20 -19.87
N ASN A 98 -16.39 -11.15 -19.15
CA ASN A 98 -17.08 -12.17 -18.36
C ASN A 98 -16.87 -11.96 -16.85
N PRO A 99 -17.70 -11.12 -16.19
CA PRO A 99 -17.57 -10.80 -14.78
C PRO A 99 -17.71 -12.01 -13.83
N ALA A 100 -18.34 -13.09 -14.26
CA ALA A 100 -18.51 -14.30 -13.44
C ALA A 100 -17.20 -15.09 -13.37
N ALA A 101 -16.59 -15.36 -14.53
CA ALA A 101 -15.31 -16.05 -14.62
C ALA A 101 -14.19 -15.23 -13.93
N TRP A 102 -14.17 -13.92 -14.18
CA TRP A 102 -13.22 -12.99 -13.56
C TRP A 102 -13.24 -13.05 -12.02
N ARG A 103 -14.43 -12.98 -11.42
CA ARG A 103 -14.58 -13.03 -9.95
C ARG A 103 -14.22 -14.42 -9.39
N ALA A 104 -14.57 -15.49 -10.10
CA ALA A 104 -14.27 -16.85 -9.66
C ALA A 104 -12.75 -17.07 -9.54
N GLU A 105 -11.99 -16.58 -10.51
CA GLU A 105 -10.52 -16.66 -10.51
C GLU A 105 -9.91 -15.88 -9.34
N LEU A 106 -10.34 -14.63 -9.12
CA LEU A 106 -9.87 -13.83 -7.98
C LEU A 106 -10.15 -14.51 -6.63
N VAL A 107 -11.36 -15.06 -6.45
CA VAL A 107 -11.73 -15.77 -5.23
C VAL A 107 -10.89 -17.04 -5.05
N ALA A 108 -10.63 -17.78 -6.14
CA ALA A 108 -9.80 -18.98 -6.11
C ALA A 108 -8.36 -18.65 -5.71
N THR A 109 -7.76 -17.61 -6.29
CA THR A 109 -6.41 -17.14 -5.96
C THR A 109 -6.31 -16.73 -4.49
N ARG A 110 -7.23 -15.88 -4.01
CA ARG A 110 -7.26 -15.47 -2.59
C ARG A 110 -7.42 -16.66 -1.66
N LYS A 111 -8.28 -17.64 -2.00
CA LYS A 111 -8.44 -18.87 -1.23
C LYS A 111 -7.16 -19.71 -1.20
N ALA A 112 -6.43 -19.80 -2.30
CA ALA A 112 -5.16 -20.50 -2.37
C ALA A 112 -4.08 -19.83 -1.49
N VAL A 113 -4.06 -18.50 -1.44
CA VAL A 113 -3.19 -17.74 -0.53
C VAL A 113 -3.57 -17.98 0.93
N VAL A 114 -4.86 -17.84 1.27
CA VAL A 114 -5.38 -18.05 2.64
C VAL A 114 -5.07 -19.44 3.16
N THR A 115 -5.26 -20.46 2.33
CA THR A 115 -5.01 -21.86 2.71
C THR A 115 -3.53 -22.25 2.69
N GLY A 116 -2.64 -21.33 2.29
CA GLY A 116 -1.22 -21.58 2.24
C GLY A 116 -0.76 -22.49 1.10
N ARG A 117 -1.57 -22.67 0.07
CA ARG A 117 -1.19 -23.37 -1.16
C ARG A 117 -0.24 -22.54 -2.03
N ILE A 118 -0.41 -21.22 -2.04
CA ILE A 118 0.40 -20.27 -2.82
C ILE A 118 0.92 -19.16 -1.90
N ALA A 119 2.12 -18.65 -2.16
CA ALA A 119 2.68 -17.51 -1.44
C ALA A 119 1.94 -16.19 -1.82
N PRO A 120 1.84 -15.21 -0.90
CA PRO A 120 1.35 -13.88 -1.27
C PRO A 120 2.26 -13.23 -2.33
N SER A 121 1.69 -12.78 -3.46
CA SER A 121 2.43 -11.92 -4.40
C SER A 121 2.46 -10.48 -3.87
N PRO A 122 3.66 -9.91 -3.61
CA PRO A 122 3.80 -8.54 -3.12
C PRO A 122 3.73 -7.52 -4.26
N HIS A 123 3.19 -6.33 -4.00
CA HIS A 123 3.12 -5.21 -4.94
C HIS A 123 4.46 -4.86 -5.62
N ARG A 124 5.61 -5.18 -5.00
CA ARG A 124 6.92 -4.85 -5.57
C ARG A 124 7.19 -5.53 -6.91
N GLU A 125 6.60 -6.68 -7.22
CA GLU A 125 6.76 -7.28 -8.55
C GLU A 125 6.17 -6.41 -9.68
N VAL A 126 5.24 -5.48 -9.36
CA VAL A 126 4.69 -4.51 -10.32
C VAL A 126 5.62 -3.30 -10.52
N THR A 127 6.44 -2.94 -9.53
CA THR A 127 7.35 -1.78 -9.59
C THR A 127 8.84 -2.14 -9.70
N SER A 128 9.21 -3.41 -9.57
CA SER A 128 10.61 -3.88 -9.65
C SER A 128 11.03 -4.34 -11.04
N GLY A 129 10.14 -4.27 -12.04
CA GLY A 129 10.56 -4.37 -13.43
C GLY A 129 11.35 -3.13 -13.81
N GLU A 130 12.46 -3.31 -14.53
CA GLU A 130 13.05 -2.19 -15.26
C GLU A 130 11.94 -1.56 -16.12
N PRO A 131 11.84 -0.22 -16.16
CA PRO A 131 10.91 0.43 -17.07
C PRO A 131 11.11 -0.17 -18.46
N SER A 132 10.01 -0.56 -19.12
CA SER A 132 10.07 -1.11 -20.48
C SER A 132 11.05 -0.27 -21.30
N PRO A 133 11.98 -0.87 -22.07
CA PRO A 133 12.89 -0.12 -22.93
C PRO A 133 12.17 0.85 -23.88
N ARG A 134 10.89 0.59 -24.15
CA ARG A 134 10.00 1.42 -24.97
C ARG A 134 9.23 2.50 -24.20
N LEU A 135 9.37 2.57 -22.87
CA LEU A 135 8.64 3.56 -22.07
C LEU A 135 9.01 4.97 -22.50
N GLN A 136 10.30 5.23 -22.75
CA GLN A 136 10.73 6.54 -23.22
C GLN A 136 10.13 6.85 -24.59
N ASP A 137 10.18 5.92 -25.54
CA ASP A 137 9.55 6.07 -26.86
C ASP A 137 8.04 6.33 -26.76
N MET A 138 7.35 5.64 -25.84
CA MET A 138 5.93 5.83 -25.58
C MET A 138 5.64 7.21 -24.96
N LEU A 139 6.46 7.65 -24.00
CA LEU A 139 6.33 8.97 -23.38
C LEU A 139 6.60 10.08 -24.41
N ASP A 140 7.57 9.90 -25.29
CA ASP A 140 7.88 10.82 -26.38
C ASP A 140 6.74 10.86 -27.40
N THR A 141 6.10 9.71 -27.67
CA THR A 141 4.92 9.62 -28.56
C THR A 141 3.67 10.28 -27.96
N VAL A 142 3.39 10.05 -26.67
CA VAL A 142 2.28 10.68 -25.95
C VAL A 142 2.52 12.17 -25.77
N GLY A 143 3.79 12.57 -25.68
CA GLY A 143 4.20 13.94 -25.42
C GLY A 143 3.76 14.40 -24.04
N ALA A 144 3.33 15.65 -23.94
CA ALA A 144 2.91 16.19 -22.65
C ALA A 144 1.50 15.72 -22.25
N TYR A 145 1.33 15.34 -20.98
CA TYR A 145 0.05 14.91 -20.38
C TYR A 145 -1.14 15.84 -20.69
N VAL A 146 -0.89 17.16 -20.80
CA VAL A 146 -1.88 18.11 -21.32
C VAL A 146 -1.35 18.69 -22.63
N PRO A 147 -2.02 18.44 -23.78
CA PRO A 147 -1.62 19.00 -25.07
C PRO A 147 -1.59 20.54 -25.06
N PRO A 148 -0.73 21.17 -25.88
CA PRO A 148 -0.63 22.64 -25.96
C PRO A 148 -1.96 23.33 -26.30
N THR A 149 -2.79 22.71 -27.14
CA THR A 149 -4.12 23.22 -27.52
C THR A 149 -5.06 23.27 -26.31
N VAL A 150 -5.16 22.17 -25.56
CA VAL A 150 -5.95 22.10 -24.31
C VAL A 150 -5.42 23.07 -23.26
N ARG A 151 -4.10 23.25 -23.18
CA ARG A 151 -3.49 24.27 -22.32
C ARG A 151 -3.95 25.68 -22.70
N ALA A 152 -4.03 26.02 -23.99
CA ALA A 152 -4.52 27.31 -24.45
C ALA A 152 -6.01 27.51 -24.10
N GLU A 153 -6.85 26.49 -24.29
CA GLU A 153 -8.27 26.53 -23.89
C GLU A 153 -8.47 26.74 -22.39
N LEU A 154 -7.59 26.15 -21.56
CA LEU A 154 -7.64 26.31 -20.11
C LEU A 154 -7.10 27.65 -19.62
N ALA A 155 -6.51 28.49 -20.48
CA ALA A 155 -5.90 29.77 -20.08
C ALA A 155 -6.83 30.67 -19.23
N PRO A 156 -8.14 30.83 -19.54
CA PRO A 156 -9.07 31.62 -18.74
C PRO A 156 -9.23 31.10 -17.30
N PHE A 157 -9.06 29.80 -17.07
CA PHE A 157 -9.20 29.16 -15.77
C PHE A 157 -7.87 29.05 -15.00
N ARG A 158 -6.74 29.33 -15.64
CA ARG A 158 -5.38 29.25 -15.05
C ARG A 158 -4.55 30.52 -15.31
N PRO A 159 -5.07 31.73 -15.06
CA PRO A 159 -4.48 32.97 -15.57
C PRO A 159 -3.01 33.19 -15.18
N ALA A 160 -2.64 32.90 -13.92
CA ALA A 160 -1.25 33.03 -13.46
C ALA A 160 -0.29 32.05 -14.16
N ARG A 161 -0.75 30.83 -14.45
CA ARG A 161 0.04 29.82 -15.15
C ARG A 161 0.14 30.14 -16.65
N ALA A 162 -0.94 30.63 -17.26
CA ALA A 162 -0.95 31.06 -18.66
C ALA A 162 -0.03 32.28 -18.88
N ALA A 163 -0.04 33.26 -17.96
CA ALA A 163 0.85 34.43 -18.02
C ALA A 163 2.34 34.04 -17.93
N ARG A 164 2.69 33.08 -17.06
CA ARG A 164 4.05 32.52 -16.99
C ARG A 164 4.45 31.83 -18.29
N GLU A 165 3.59 30.95 -18.80
CA GLU A 165 3.86 30.22 -20.05
C GLU A 165 4.03 31.17 -21.24
N ALA A 166 3.23 32.23 -21.32
CA ALA A 166 3.36 33.27 -22.35
C ALA A 166 4.65 34.09 -22.20
N ALA A 167 5.03 34.47 -20.97
CA ALA A 167 6.27 35.20 -20.72
C ALA A 167 7.52 34.39 -21.10
N ILE A 168 7.52 33.09 -20.79
CA ILE A 168 8.60 32.16 -21.18
C ILE A 168 8.64 31.99 -22.71
N ALA A 169 7.48 31.82 -23.35
CA ALA A 169 7.40 31.69 -24.81
C ALA A 169 7.87 32.96 -25.54
N ALA A 170 7.71 34.14 -24.94
CA ALA A 170 8.24 35.40 -25.44
C ALA A 170 9.76 35.59 -25.19
N GLY A 171 10.46 34.58 -24.68
CA GLY A 171 11.90 34.64 -24.36
C GLY A 171 12.21 35.29 -23.01
N GLY A 172 11.18 35.61 -22.22
CA GLY A 172 11.34 36.16 -20.87
C GLY A 172 11.80 35.10 -19.85
N PRO A 173 12.30 35.53 -18.69
CA PRO A 173 12.76 34.62 -17.65
C PRO A 173 11.57 33.87 -17.02
N ASP A 174 11.78 32.61 -16.67
CA ASP A 174 10.86 31.91 -15.80
C ASP A 174 11.00 32.43 -14.36
N LEU A 175 10.08 33.30 -13.95
CA LEU A 175 10.07 33.94 -12.64
C LEU A 175 9.95 32.95 -11.47
N PHE A 176 9.58 31.69 -11.72
CA PHE A 176 9.49 30.65 -10.69
C PHE A 176 10.67 29.65 -10.74
N SER A 177 11.64 29.85 -11.63
CA SER A 177 12.88 29.04 -11.67
C SER A 177 13.77 29.24 -10.43
N VAL A 178 13.62 30.37 -9.74
CA VAL A 178 14.30 30.69 -8.48
C VAL A 178 13.33 30.65 -7.29
N PRO A 179 13.78 30.26 -6.08
CA PRO A 179 12.96 30.36 -4.88
C PRO A 179 12.69 31.82 -4.50
N CYS A 180 11.58 32.10 -3.81
CA CYS A 180 11.27 33.45 -3.35
C CYS A 180 11.78 33.67 -1.92
N GLU A 181 12.71 34.59 -1.70
CA GLU A 181 13.23 34.86 -0.34
C GLU A 181 12.19 35.47 0.61
N ARG A 182 11.29 36.32 0.08
CA ARG A 182 10.28 37.04 0.88
C ARG A 182 9.19 36.14 1.45
N CYS A 183 8.64 35.24 0.65
CA CYS A 183 7.56 34.34 1.07
C CYS A 183 7.99 32.88 1.25
N ARG A 184 9.25 32.55 0.91
CA ARG A 184 9.81 31.19 0.90
C ARG A 184 9.08 30.22 -0.01
N ALA A 185 8.40 30.70 -1.05
CA ALA A 185 7.83 29.85 -2.08
C ALA A 185 8.93 29.10 -2.83
N ALA A 186 8.74 27.79 -3.02
CA ALA A 186 9.69 26.93 -3.69
C ALA A 186 9.78 27.21 -5.21
N VAL A 187 10.82 26.65 -5.84
CA VAL A 187 10.94 26.62 -7.30
C VAL A 187 9.69 25.95 -7.90
N GLY A 188 9.15 26.54 -8.97
CA GLY A 188 7.93 26.09 -9.65
C GLY A 188 6.61 26.51 -8.98
N GLU A 189 6.63 26.97 -7.72
CA GLU A 189 5.42 27.44 -7.04
C GLU A 189 5.22 28.96 -7.15
N PRO A 190 3.99 29.46 -7.27
CA PRO A 190 3.72 30.90 -7.24
C PRO A 190 4.01 31.51 -5.88
N CYS A 191 4.33 32.81 -5.88
CA CYS A 191 4.38 33.57 -4.63
C CYS A 191 3.02 33.53 -3.94
N ARG A 192 3.01 33.57 -2.61
CA ARG A 192 1.77 33.53 -1.83
C ARG A 192 1.63 34.77 -0.97
N GLU A 193 0.39 35.23 -0.79
CA GLU A 193 0.07 36.33 0.10
C GLU A 193 0.07 35.85 1.54
N ARG A 194 0.92 36.43 2.40
CA ARG A 194 0.69 36.32 3.84
C ARG A 194 -0.49 37.22 4.17
N SER A 195 -1.68 36.64 4.29
CA SER A 195 -2.85 37.35 4.84
C SER A 195 -2.47 37.86 6.23
N GLY A 196 -2.33 39.19 6.35
CA GLY A 196 -1.98 39.84 7.60
C GLY A 196 -3.12 39.70 8.61
N GLY A 197 -2.95 38.82 9.59
CA GLY A 197 -3.88 38.67 10.72
C GLY A 197 -3.67 37.36 11.47
N GLY A 198 -2.93 37.45 12.59
CA GLY A 198 -2.94 36.50 13.71
C GLY A 198 -3.21 35.00 13.45
N VAL A 199 -2.13 34.22 13.37
CA VAL A 199 -1.95 32.81 13.83
C VAL A 199 -2.90 31.70 13.36
N ARG A 200 -4.13 31.89 12.87
CA ARG A 200 -5.05 30.73 12.66
C ARG A 200 -5.68 30.54 11.29
N ASP A 201 -5.69 31.53 10.39
CA ASP A 201 -6.23 31.34 9.04
C ASP A 201 -5.12 31.37 7.98
N ARG A 202 -4.42 30.24 7.81
CA ARG A 202 -3.36 30.07 6.79
C ARG A 202 -3.93 29.82 5.39
N SER A 203 -4.99 30.50 4.98
CA SER A 203 -5.43 30.47 3.59
C SER A 203 -4.50 31.36 2.75
N THR A 204 -3.37 30.80 2.30
CA THR A 204 -2.35 31.53 1.56
C THR A 204 -2.76 31.57 0.08
N LYS A 205 -3.55 32.58 -0.31
CA LYS A 205 -3.92 32.75 -1.72
C LYS A 205 -2.66 32.97 -2.57
N PRO A 206 -2.53 32.29 -3.72
CA PRO A 206 -1.43 32.57 -4.65
C PRO A 206 -1.56 34.00 -5.15
N ARG A 207 -0.45 34.73 -5.16
CA ARG A 207 -0.38 36.06 -5.75
C ARG A 207 -0.41 35.93 -7.27
N ILE A 208 -1.11 36.86 -7.92
CA ILE A 208 -1.08 37.01 -9.37
C ILE A 208 0.29 37.51 -9.82
N GLU A 209 0.83 38.50 -9.11
CA GLU A 209 2.16 39.06 -9.37
C GLU A 209 3.20 38.51 -8.37
N PRO A 210 4.35 38.00 -8.86
CA PRO A 210 5.46 37.58 -8.01
C PRO A 210 6.00 38.73 -7.15
N HIS A 211 6.74 38.40 -6.10
CA HIS A 211 7.39 39.44 -5.30
C HIS A 211 8.53 40.08 -6.10
N PRO A 212 8.75 41.40 -6.02
CA PRO A 212 9.78 42.09 -6.80
C PRO A 212 11.17 41.44 -6.72
N GLY A 213 11.64 41.09 -5.50
CA GLY A 213 12.92 40.41 -5.33
C GLY A 213 13.03 39.03 -5.99
N ARG A 214 11.90 38.34 -6.22
CA ARG A 214 11.92 37.09 -7.02
C ARG A 214 12.07 37.39 -8.51
N VAL A 215 11.48 38.48 -8.98
CA VAL A 215 11.60 38.93 -10.38
C VAL A 215 13.04 39.33 -10.68
N GLU A 216 13.65 40.13 -9.80
CA GLU A 216 15.06 40.52 -9.89
C GLU A 216 15.98 39.31 -9.88
N GLY A 217 15.76 38.35 -8.97
CA GLY A 217 16.54 37.12 -8.90
C GLY A 217 16.41 36.25 -10.17
N ALA A 218 15.22 36.17 -10.76
CA ALA A 218 15.01 35.43 -12.01
C ALA A 218 15.67 36.11 -13.21
N LEU A 219 15.62 37.44 -13.28
CA LEU A 219 16.31 38.23 -14.30
C LEU A 219 17.84 38.08 -14.19
N ALA A 220 18.38 38.16 -12.97
CA ALA A 220 19.80 37.95 -12.72
C ALA A 220 20.27 36.54 -13.09
N ALA A 221 19.47 35.52 -12.76
CA ALA A 221 19.75 34.14 -13.14
C ALA A 221 19.72 33.94 -14.67
N GLN A 222 18.79 34.59 -15.38
CA GLN A 222 18.75 34.53 -16.84
C GLN A 222 19.97 35.19 -17.48
N ALA A 223 20.39 36.35 -16.98
CA ALA A 223 21.59 37.05 -17.47
C ALA A 223 22.89 36.24 -17.26
N GLN A 224 22.96 35.42 -16.21
CA GLN A 224 24.10 34.53 -15.96
C GLN A 224 24.07 33.23 -16.79
N ALA A 225 22.89 32.84 -17.29
CA ALA A 225 22.69 31.62 -18.07
C ALA A 225 22.91 31.82 -19.58
N VAL A 226 23.05 33.06 -20.07
CA VAL A 226 23.44 33.35 -21.45
C VAL A 226 24.97 33.41 -21.50
N PRO A 227 25.67 32.39 -22.04
CA PRO A 227 27.11 32.51 -22.31
C PRO A 227 27.33 33.58 -23.38
N ALA A 228 28.39 34.37 -23.21
CA ALA A 228 28.85 35.38 -24.18
C ALA A 228 29.17 34.77 -25.55
#